data_AF-A0A7J2KGQ7-F1
#
_entry.id   AF-A0A7J2KGQ7-F1
#
_cell.length_a   1.000
_cell.length_b   1.000
_cell.length_c   1.000
_cell.angle_alpha   90.00
_cell.angle_beta   90.00
_cell.angle_gamma   90.00
#
_symmetry.space_group_name_H-M   'P 1'
#
loop_
_entity.id
_entity.type
_entity.pdbx_description
1 polymer ?
#
loop_
_entity_poly.entity_id
_entity_poly.type
_entity_poly.pdbx_seq_one_letter_code
_entity_poly.pdbx_strand_id
1 'polypeptide(L)'
;MIKKYVLIIVVIGIMVSLIIVYHLYFRREEIKCPKCGSMYVWTPLGTRSENFLWRCLECNNTWIKTYSKKSFDEWKDNSVNIVIHMVMKYISKNHEDSRNFISEKIKWRR
;
A
#
# COMPACT_ATOMS: atom_id res chain seq x y z
N MET A 1 -12.31 -45.76 -19.36
CA MET A 1 -12.63 -44.93 -18.16
C MET A 1 -11.42 -44.21 -17.59
N ILE A 2 -10.30 -44.89 -17.34
CA ILE A 2 -9.07 -44.32 -16.73
C ILE A 2 -8.56 -43.04 -17.44
N LYS A 3 -8.53 -43.01 -18.78
CA LYS A 3 -8.08 -41.83 -19.55
C LYS A 3 -8.92 -40.57 -19.31
N LYS A 4 -10.22 -40.70 -18.99
CA LYS A 4 -11.09 -39.55 -18.67
C LYS A 4 -10.74 -38.96 -17.29
N TYR A 5 -10.42 -39.80 -16.31
CA TYR A 5 -10.03 -39.35 -14.97
C TYR A 5 -8.67 -38.66 -14.98
N VAL A 6 -7.71 -39.15 -15.76
CA VAL A 6 -6.39 -38.49 -15.93
C VAL A 6 -6.55 -37.10 -16.53
N LEU A 7 -7.42 -36.93 -17.54
CA LEU A 7 -7.69 -35.62 -18.14
C LEU A 7 -8.27 -34.64 -17.11
N ILE A 8 -9.21 -35.10 -16.27
CA ILE A 8 -9.84 -34.27 -15.24
C ILE A 8 -8.80 -33.78 -14.21
N ILE A 9 -7.91 -34.67 -13.76
CA ILE A 9 -6.85 -34.31 -12.79
C ILE A 9 -5.90 -33.26 -13.38
N VAL A 10 -5.52 -33.39 -14.64
CA VAL A 10 -4.65 -32.41 -15.32
C VAL A 10 -5.32 -31.04 -15.41
N VAL A 11 -6.59 -31.00 -15.80
CA VAL A 11 -7.35 -29.73 -15.89
C VAL A 11 -7.49 -29.07 -14.52
N ILE A 12 -7.80 -29.84 -13.47
CA ILE A 12 -7.87 -29.32 -12.10
C ILE A 12 -6.50 -28.77 -11.67
N GLY A 13 -5.41 -29.49 -11.94
CA GLY A 13 -4.06 -29.05 -11.64
C GLY A 13 -3.73 -27.70 -12.30
N ILE A 14 -4.07 -27.53 -13.59
CA ILE A 14 -3.88 -26.28 -14.31
C ILE A 14 -4.70 -25.15 -13.68
N MET A 15 -5.98 -25.39 -13.38
CA MET A 15 -6.85 -24.38 -12.77
C MET A 15 -6.34 -23.91 -11.40
N VAL A 16 -5.90 -24.84 -10.54
CA VAL A 16 -5.30 -24.51 -9.24
C VAL A 16 -4.02 -23.70 -9.42
N SER A 17 -3.17 -24.08 -10.38
CA SER A 17 -1.92 -23.38 -10.68
C SER A 17 -2.19 -21.94 -11.12
N LEU A 18 -3.19 -21.72 -11.99
CA LEU A 18 -3.59 -20.39 -12.44
C LEU A 18 -4.15 -19.53 -11.30
N ILE A 19 -4.92 -20.11 -10.38
CA ILE A 19 -5.44 -19.40 -9.20
C ILE A 19 -4.29 -18.96 -8.27
N ILE A 20 -3.29 -19.82 -8.04
CA ILE A 20 -2.13 -19.48 -7.22
C ILE A 20 -1.32 -18.36 -7.88
N VAL A 21 -1.04 -18.46 -9.18
CA VAL A 21 -0.33 -17.40 -9.92
C VAL A 21 -1.12 -16.10 -9.87
N TYR A 22 -2.44 -16.14 -10.04
CA TYR A 22 -3.30 -14.98 -9.90
C TYR A 22 -3.20 -14.36 -8.50
N HIS A 23 -3.28 -15.14 -7.43
CA HIS A 23 -3.16 -14.61 -6.08
C HIS A 23 -1.79 -14.03 -5.76
N LEU A 24 -0.71 -14.62 -6.30
CA LEU A 24 0.64 -14.09 -6.14
C LEU A 24 0.84 -12.80 -6.93
N TYR A 25 0.31 -12.72 -8.15
CA TYR A 25 0.47 -11.57 -9.03
C TYR A 25 -0.48 -10.41 -8.67
N PHE A 26 -1.68 -10.72 -8.21
CA PHE A 26 -2.73 -9.75 -7.87
C PHE A 26 -2.78 -9.38 -6.39
N ARG A 27 -1.79 -9.83 -5.60
CA ARG A 27 -1.63 -9.38 -4.22
C ARG A 27 -1.45 -7.87 -4.24
N ARG A 28 -2.44 -7.13 -3.74
CA ARG A 28 -2.34 -5.66 -3.63
C ARG A 28 -1.11 -5.34 -2.81
N GLU A 29 -0.08 -4.81 -3.46
CA GLU A 29 1.07 -4.27 -2.75
C GLU A 29 0.63 -3.00 -2.05
N GLU A 30 0.51 -3.06 -0.72
CA GLU A 30 0.26 -1.87 0.09
C GLU A 30 1.58 -1.12 0.29
N ILE A 31 1.57 0.18 0.01
CA ILE A 31 2.74 1.04 0.20
C ILE A 31 2.84 1.38 1.69
N LYS A 32 3.78 0.72 2.38
CA LYS A 32 4.07 0.90 3.80
C LYS A 32 5.55 1.01 4.06
N CYS A 33 5.90 1.65 5.17
CA CYS A 33 7.28 1.70 5.64
C CYS A 33 7.78 0.29 5.99
N PRO A 34 8.92 -0.16 5.41
CA PRO A 34 9.46 -1.49 5.70
C PRO A 34 10.02 -1.61 7.12
N LYS A 35 10.34 -0.49 7.79
CA LYS A 35 10.92 -0.48 9.13
C LYS A 35 9.89 -0.51 10.26
N CYS A 36 8.79 0.24 10.13
CA CYS A 36 7.78 0.38 11.19
C CYS A 36 6.37 -0.02 10.77
N GLY A 37 6.15 -0.41 9.51
CA GLY A 37 4.83 -0.81 9.01
C GLY A 37 3.85 0.35 8.77
N SER A 38 4.26 1.59 9.02
CA SER A 38 3.40 2.77 8.87
C SER A 38 2.92 2.99 7.44
N MET A 39 1.68 3.44 7.29
CA MET A 39 1.11 3.92 6.02
C MET A 39 1.40 5.41 5.76
N TYR A 40 1.95 6.15 6.74
CA TYR A 40 2.30 7.55 6.54
C TYR A 40 3.60 7.68 5.76
N VAL A 41 3.48 7.53 4.45
CA VAL A 41 4.61 7.47 3.53
C VAL A 41 4.43 8.51 2.43
N TRP A 42 5.53 9.15 2.05
CA TRP A 42 5.55 10.14 0.99
C TRP A 42 6.70 9.90 0.03
N THR A 43 6.54 10.32 -1.22
CA THR A 43 7.62 10.35 -2.21
C THR A 43 7.46 11.61 -3.10
N PRO A 44 8.54 12.21 -3.61
CA PRO A 44 8.46 13.31 -4.55
C PRO A 44 7.71 12.91 -5.83
N LEU A 45 6.77 13.74 -6.28
CA LEU A 45 6.07 13.57 -7.56
C LEU A 45 6.85 14.29 -8.67
N GLY A 46 7.11 13.64 -9.80
CA GLY A 46 7.58 14.31 -11.02
C GLY A 46 9.05 14.08 -11.41
N THR A 47 9.77 13.14 -10.80
CA THR A 47 11.08 12.73 -11.32
C THR A 47 10.90 11.79 -12.51
N ARG A 48 11.51 12.14 -13.66
CA ARG A 48 11.45 11.42 -14.95
C ARG A 48 11.92 9.95 -14.92
N SER A 49 12.34 9.43 -13.77
CA SER A 49 12.78 8.05 -13.59
C SER A 49 11.97 7.40 -12.47
N GLU A 50 11.45 6.20 -12.75
CA GLU A 50 10.52 5.39 -11.93
C GLU A 50 11.17 4.80 -10.66
N ASN A 51 12.13 5.51 -10.08
CA ASN A 51 12.77 5.19 -8.81
C ASN A 51 12.26 6.15 -7.73
N PHE A 52 11.06 5.85 -7.20
CA PHE A 52 10.44 6.62 -6.14
C PHE A 52 11.26 6.49 -4.85
N LEU A 53 11.86 7.60 -4.42
CA LEU A 53 12.46 7.72 -3.10
C LEU A 53 11.34 7.91 -2.08
N TRP A 54 10.97 6.84 -1.40
CA TRP A 54 9.96 6.85 -0.36
C TRP A 54 10.56 7.28 0.97
N ARG A 55 9.77 7.98 1.77
CA ARG A 55 10.12 8.39 3.13
C ARG A 55 8.94 8.18 4.05
N CYS A 56 9.21 7.55 5.19
CA CYS A 56 8.24 7.37 6.26
C CYS A 56 8.16 8.66 7.08
N LEU A 57 6.95 9.17 7.26
CA LEU A 57 6.71 10.36 8.07
C LEU A 57 6.74 10.07 9.57
N GLU A 58 6.55 8.81 10.00
CA GLU A 58 6.61 8.44 11.42
C GLU A 58 8.02 8.17 11.93
N CYS A 59 8.78 7.29 11.26
CA CYS A 59 10.10 6.86 11.73
C CYS A 59 11.27 7.43 10.91
N ASN A 60 10.98 8.31 9.96
CA ASN A 60 11.95 8.98 9.09
C ASN A 60 12.77 8.04 8.18
N ASN A 61 12.44 6.75 8.09
CA ASN A 61 13.13 5.80 7.23
C ASN A 61 12.89 6.11 5.74
N THR A 62 13.93 6.05 4.93
CA THR A 62 13.88 6.20 3.47
C THR A 62 14.15 4.88 2.77
N TRP A 63 13.49 4.63 1.64
CA TRP A 63 13.77 3.46 0.79
C TRP A 63 13.43 3.75 -0.66
N ILE A 64 14.04 3.00 -1.57
CA ILE A 64 13.73 3.06 -2.99
C ILE A 64 12.99 1.78 -3.34
N LYS A 65 11.77 1.92 -3.86
CA LYS A 65 10.98 0.79 -4.36
C LYS A 65 10.02 1.28 -5.44
N THR A 66 9.98 0.58 -6.55
CA THR A 66 8.92 0.75 -7.55
C THR A 66 7.74 -0.13 -7.12
N TYR A 67 6.54 0.45 -7.12
CA TYR A 67 5.30 -0.26 -6.83
C TYR A 67 4.48 -0.39 -8.11
N SER A 68 3.53 -1.33 -8.13
CA SER A 68 2.60 -1.45 -9.25
C SER A 68 1.89 -0.12 -9.52
N LYS A 69 1.59 0.18 -10.79
CA LYS A 69 0.87 1.40 -11.18
C LYS A 69 -0.41 1.59 -10.37
N LYS A 70 -1.17 0.52 -10.16
CA LYS A 70 -2.39 0.53 -9.36
C LYS A 70 -2.14 0.96 -7.91
N SER A 71 -1.15 0.35 -7.25
CA SER A 71 -0.78 0.72 -5.87
C SER A 71 -0.32 2.17 -5.78
N PHE A 72 0.46 2.63 -6.77
CA PHE A 72 0.92 4.01 -6.83
C PHE A 72 -0.22 5.00 -7.04
N ASP A 73 -1.14 4.72 -7.97
CA ASP A 73 -2.31 5.56 -8.23
C ASP A 73 -3.22 5.62 -6.98
N GLU A 74 -3.49 4.48 -6.33
CA GLU A 74 -4.23 4.44 -5.07
C GLU A 74 -3.55 5.26 -3.95
N TRP A 75 -2.22 5.16 -3.82
CA TRP A 75 -1.47 6.00 -2.87
C TRP A 75 -1.52 7.47 -3.26
N LYS A 76 -1.36 7.80 -4.54
CA LYS A 76 -1.33 9.18 -5.05
C LYS A 76 -2.66 9.88 -4.77
N ASP A 77 -3.78 9.20 -5.02
CA ASP A 77 -5.13 9.71 -4.71
C ASP A 77 -5.32 9.98 -3.22
N ASN A 78 -4.60 9.26 -2.37
CA ASN A 78 -4.65 9.41 -0.91
C ASN A 78 -3.50 10.25 -0.33
N SER A 79 -2.50 10.63 -1.13
CA SER A 79 -1.23 11.19 -0.67
C SER A 79 -1.40 12.51 0.11
N VAL A 80 -2.32 13.37 -0.33
CA VAL A 80 -2.66 14.62 0.36
C VAL A 80 -3.26 14.32 1.74
N ASN A 81 -4.16 13.35 1.84
CA ASN A 81 -4.77 12.94 3.11
C ASN A 81 -3.75 12.33 4.08
N ILE A 82 -2.74 11.60 3.56
CA ILE A 82 -1.58 11.11 4.33
C ILE A 82 -0.85 12.26 5.02
N VAL A 83 -0.51 13.29 4.27
CA VAL A 83 0.22 14.44 4.83
C VAL A 83 -0.65 15.19 5.83
N ILE A 84 -1.91 15.49 5.48
CA ILE A 84 -2.84 16.18 6.39
C ILE A 84 -3.00 15.42 7.70
N HIS A 85 -3.25 14.11 7.65
CA HIS A 85 -3.42 13.33 8.87
C HIS A 85 -2.15 13.28 9.72
N MET A 86 -0.98 13.18 9.09
CA MET A 86 0.28 13.22 9.82
C MET A 86 0.51 14.57 10.52
N VAL A 87 0.18 15.68 9.85
CA VAL A 87 0.26 17.03 10.45
C VAL A 87 -0.72 17.13 11.62
N MET A 88 -1.97 16.71 11.45
CA MET A 88 -2.97 16.71 12.51
C MET A 88 -2.54 15.85 13.71
N LYS A 89 -1.96 14.67 13.46
CA LYS A 89 -1.37 13.81 14.48
C LYS A 89 -0.23 14.51 15.22
N TYR A 90 0.63 15.23 14.50
CA TYR A 90 1.70 16.01 15.12
C TYR A 90 1.15 17.13 15.99
N ILE A 91 0.17 17.90 15.51
CA ILE A 91 -0.44 19.00 16.26
C ILE A 91 -1.09 18.47 17.54
N SER A 92 -1.96 17.45 17.44
CA SER A 92 -2.64 16.82 18.59
C SER A 92 -1.67 16.28 19.66
N LYS A 93 -0.51 15.77 19.22
CA LYS A 93 0.53 15.28 20.12
C LYS A 93 1.25 16.41 20.87
N ASN A 94 1.52 17.54 20.21
CA ASN A 94 2.34 18.62 20.77
C ASN A 94 1.54 19.79 21.36
N HIS A 95 0.26 19.92 21.03
CA HIS A 95 -0.64 20.99 21.47
C HIS A 95 -1.86 20.36 22.14
N GLU A 96 -1.88 20.35 23.47
CA GLU A 96 -2.92 19.67 24.25
C GLU A 96 -4.32 20.29 24.08
N ASP A 97 -4.37 21.61 23.92
CA ASP A 97 -5.57 22.40 23.62
C ASP A 97 -6.22 21.99 22.29
N SER A 98 -5.43 21.54 21.32
CA SER A 98 -5.91 21.13 20.00
C SER A 98 -6.65 19.78 19.99
N ARG A 99 -6.46 18.93 21.01
CA ARG A 99 -6.99 17.56 21.02
C ARG A 99 -8.51 17.50 20.92
N ASN A 100 -9.20 18.50 21.48
CA ASN A 100 -10.66 18.58 21.46
C ASN A 100 -11.22 18.99 20.08
N PHE A 101 -10.39 19.51 19.18
CA PHE A 101 -10.79 20.03 17.87
C PHE A 101 -10.38 19.13 16.71
N ILE A 102 -9.41 18.23 16.92
CA ILE A 102 -8.88 17.33 15.89
C ILE A 102 -9.50 15.94 16.06
N SER A 103 -10.41 15.54 15.17
CA SER A 103 -10.95 14.18 15.18
C SER A 103 -9.91 13.18 14.68
N GLU A 104 -9.55 12.17 15.48
CA GLU A 104 -8.62 11.10 15.09
C GLU A 104 -9.12 10.18 13.96
N LYS A 105 -10.41 10.23 13.61
CA LYS A 105 -11.02 9.32 12.64
C LYS A 105 -11.03 9.90 11.22
N ILE A 106 -9.86 10.04 10.60
CA ILE A 106 -9.82 10.20 9.14
C ILE A 106 -10.05 8.84 8.49
N LYS A 107 -11.25 8.66 7.91
CA LYS A 107 -11.56 7.49 7.07
C LYS A 107 -10.85 7.66 5.72
N TRP A 108 -9.89 6.79 5.45
CA TRP A 108 -9.39 6.56 4.10
C TRP A 108 -10.56 6.19 3.19
N ARG A 109 -10.73 6.93 2.08
CA ARG A 109 -11.66 6.53 1.03
C ARG A 109 -11.00 5.32 0.35
N ARG A 110 -11.42 4.12 0.74
CA ARG A 110 -11.05 2.87 0.06
C ARG A 110 -11.85 2.70 -1.22
#